data_AF-A0A259C8W8-F1
#
_entry.id   AF-A0A259C8W8-F1
#
_cell.length_a   1.000
_cell.length_b   1.000
_cell.length_c   1.000
_cell.angle_alpha   90.00
_cell.angle_beta   90.00
_cell.angle_gamma   90.00
#
_symmetry.space_group_name_H-M   'P 1'
#
loop_
_entity.id
_entity.type
_entity.pdbx_description
1 polymer ?
#
loop_
_entity_poly.entity_id
_entity_poly.type
_entity_poly.pdbx_seq_one_letter_code
_entity_poly.pdbx_strand_id
1 'polypeptide(L)'
;IDRNDGPFKVLLDQYKYPNRYPECKPDEVLQSVLNEMLMPMEEALKVQQHLLVDRMTYVDIAIFPFIRQFAMVDPQRFASLPLQSVQQWLDRHLQSELFLSVMQKYPSWHD
;
A
#
# COMPACT_ATOMS: atom_id res chain seq x y z
N ILE A 1 -15.87 -0.73 3.97
CA ILE A 1 -14.58 -1.06 4.64
C ILE A 1 -14.17 -2.50 4.32
N ASP A 2 -15.09 -3.43 4.03
CA ASP A 2 -14.78 -4.82 3.63
C ASP A 2 -13.91 -5.07 2.39
N ARG A 3 -13.81 -4.13 1.44
CA ARG A 3 -13.10 -4.37 0.18
C ARG A 3 -11.57 -4.27 0.30
N ASN A 4 -11.04 -3.59 1.31
CA ASN A 4 -9.59 -3.41 1.48
C ASN A 4 -8.95 -4.43 2.42
N ASP A 5 -9.68 -4.95 3.42
CA ASP A 5 -9.07 -5.84 4.43
C ASP A 5 -9.01 -7.32 4.01
N GLY A 6 -9.89 -7.77 3.11
CA GLY A 6 -9.93 -9.17 2.65
C GLY A 6 -8.90 -9.48 1.56
N PRO A 7 -9.13 -9.03 0.31
CA PRO A 7 -8.33 -9.44 -0.84
C PRO A 7 -6.88 -8.94 -0.76
N PHE A 8 -6.66 -7.71 -0.26
CA PHE A 8 -5.30 -7.17 -0.16
C PHE A 8 -4.44 -7.92 0.85
N LYS A 9 -5.01 -8.29 2.00
CA LYS A 9 -4.28 -9.03 3.03
C LYS A 9 -3.87 -10.41 2.53
N VAL A 10 -4.78 -11.10 1.83
CA VAL A 10 -4.49 -12.42 1.23
C VAL A 10 -3.36 -12.31 0.21
N LEU A 11 -3.44 -11.33 -0.70
CA LEU A 11 -2.42 -11.13 -1.71
C LEU A 11 -1.06 -10.71 -1.11
N LEU A 12 -1.06 -9.86 -0.08
CA LEU A 12 0.15 -9.44 0.61
C LEU A 12 0.80 -10.62 1.36
N ASP A 13 0.00 -11.45 2.04
CA ASP A 13 0.50 -12.63 2.74
C ASP A 13 1.06 -13.67 1.75
N GLN A 14 0.42 -13.86 0.60
CA GLN A 14 0.92 -14.72 -0.49
C GLN A 14 2.25 -14.19 -1.06
N TYR A 15 2.36 -12.88 -1.24
CA TYR A 15 3.57 -12.25 -1.76
C TYR A 15 4.73 -12.28 -0.73
N LYS A 16 4.43 -12.08 0.56
CA LYS A 16 5.42 -12.05 1.64
C LYS A 16 5.87 -13.45 2.08
N TYR A 17 4.99 -14.45 1.98
CA TYR A 17 5.26 -15.82 2.40
C TYR A 17 5.08 -16.81 1.24
N PRO A 18 5.89 -16.73 0.18
CA PRO A 18 5.76 -17.63 -0.97
C PRO A 18 5.92 -19.11 -0.56
N ASN A 19 6.72 -19.39 0.48
CA ASN A 19 6.87 -20.74 1.03
C ASN A 19 5.59 -21.32 1.67
N ARG A 20 4.63 -20.48 2.07
CA ARG A 20 3.33 -20.91 2.61
C ARG A 20 2.30 -21.18 1.52
N TYR A 21 2.54 -20.67 0.31
CA TYR A 21 1.64 -20.79 -0.84
C TYR A 21 2.43 -21.24 -2.07
N PRO A 22 3.00 -22.46 -2.07
CA PRO A 22 3.78 -22.99 -3.19
C PRO A 22 2.96 -23.11 -4.48
N GLU A 23 1.63 -23.19 -4.39
CA GLU A 23 0.72 -23.14 -5.54
C GLU A 23 0.61 -21.74 -6.18
N CYS A 24 0.98 -20.68 -5.47
CA CYS A 24 0.91 -19.30 -5.96
C CYS A 24 2.29 -18.85 -6.43
N LYS A 25 2.41 -18.45 -7.71
CA LYS A 25 3.65 -17.84 -8.18
C LYS A 25 3.74 -16.40 -7.68
N PRO A 26 4.86 -15.97 -7.07
CA PRO A 26 5.03 -14.60 -6.58
C PRO A 26 4.78 -13.54 -7.66
N ASP A 27 5.18 -13.83 -8.89
CA ASP A 27 4.92 -12.99 -10.06
C ASP A 27 3.44 -12.85 -10.42
N GLU A 28 2.66 -13.94 -10.32
CA GLU A 28 1.23 -13.93 -10.62
C GLU A 28 0.46 -13.16 -9.54
N VAL A 29 0.79 -13.38 -8.27
CA VAL A 29 0.24 -12.63 -7.13
C VAL A 29 0.55 -11.14 -7.28
N LEU A 30 1.78 -10.79 -7.64
CA LEU A 30 2.19 -9.43 -7.91
C LEU A 30 1.36 -8.80 -9.03
N GLN A 31 1.17 -9.52 -10.15
CA GLN A 31 0.37 -9.04 -11.27
C GLN A 31 -1.10 -8.82 -10.89
N SER A 32 -1.68 -9.70 -10.06
CA SER A 32 -3.03 -9.50 -9.53
C SER A 32 -3.12 -8.24 -8.66
N VAL A 33 -2.19 -8.04 -7.73
CA VAL A 33 -2.13 -6.82 -6.89
C VAL A 33 -1.99 -5.56 -7.77
N LEU A 34 -1.14 -5.64 -8.79
CA LEU A 34 -0.94 -4.53 -9.72
C LEU A 34 -2.23 -4.17 -10.44
N ASN A 35 -2.89 -5.15 -11.06
CA ASN A 35 -4.06 -4.89 -11.91
C ASN A 35 -5.31 -4.55 -11.11
N GLU A 36 -5.55 -5.22 -9.99
CA GLU A 36 -6.79 -5.05 -9.22
C GLU A 36 -6.76 -3.81 -8.32
N MET A 37 -5.56 -3.32 -7.94
CA MET A 37 -5.43 -2.26 -6.95
C MET A 37 -4.48 -1.13 -7.35
N LEU A 38 -3.22 -1.44 -7.67
CA LEU A 38 -2.22 -0.40 -7.89
C LEU A 38 -2.42 0.38 -9.19
N MET A 39 -2.88 -0.27 -10.26
CA MET A 39 -3.19 0.36 -11.55
C MET A 39 -4.40 1.31 -11.46
N PRO A 40 -5.55 0.91 -10.88
CA PRO A 40 -6.64 1.86 -10.62
C PRO A 40 -6.20 3.06 -9.77
N MET A 41 -5.34 2.82 -8.77
CA MET A 41 -4.80 3.87 -7.91
C MET A 41 -3.82 4.78 -8.65
N GLU A 42 -2.94 4.23 -9.50
CA GLU A 42 -2.04 5.01 -10.35
C GLU A 42 -2.84 5.92 -11.30
N GLU A 43 -3.88 5.41 -11.94
CA GLU A 43 -4.74 6.21 -12.82
C GLU A 43 -5.52 7.29 -12.05
N ALA A 44 -6.04 6.97 -10.86
CA ALA A 44 -6.66 7.97 -10.00
C ALA A 44 -5.68 9.08 -9.58
N LEU A 45 -4.45 8.69 -9.20
CA LEU A 45 -3.40 9.62 -8.77
C LEU A 45 -2.76 10.43 -9.91
N LYS A 46 -2.83 9.93 -11.15
CA LYS A 46 -2.45 10.70 -12.35
C LYS A 46 -3.41 11.87 -12.59
N VAL A 47 -4.70 11.67 -12.33
CA VAL A 47 -5.74 12.71 -12.53
C VAL A 47 -5.82 13.66 -11.34
N GLN A 48 -5.59 13.17 -10.11
CA GLN A 48 -5.68 13.96 -8.87
C GLN A 48 -4.45 13.73 -7.99
N GLN A 49 -3.87 14.79 -7.41
CA GLN A 49 -2.68 14.67 -6.55
C GLN A 49 -2.90 13.81 -5.28
N HIS A 50 -4.16 13.51 -4.93
CA HIS A 50 -4.59 12.68 -3.81
C HIS A 50 -5.69 11.73 -4.29
N LEU A 51 -5.81 10.53 -3.70
CA LEU A 51 -6.81 9.53 -4.10
C LEU A 51 -8.26 10.04 -3.95
N LEU A 52 -8.49 10.97 -3.02
CA LEU A 52 -9.73 11.70 -2.84
C LEU A 52 -9.41 13.16 -2.48
N VAL A 53 -10.18 14.08 -3.08
CA VAL A 53 -10.02 15.55 -3.06
C VAL A 53 -9.80 16.16 -1.66
N ASP A 54 -8.84 17.10 -1.58
CA ASP A 54 -8.58 18.14 -0.56
C ASP A 54 -8.42 17.76 0.93
N ARG A 55 -8.64 16.51 1.34
CA ARG A 55 -8.33 16.05 2.71
C ARG A 55 -7.87 14.61 2.71
N MET A 56 -6.87 14.30 3.53
CA MET A 56 -6.44 12.94 3.82
C MET A 56 -7.66 12.10 4.17
N THR A 57 -8.05 11.19 3.28
CA THR A 57 -9.28 10.42 3.48
C THR A 57 -8.98 9.15 4.26
N TYR A 58 -9.99 8.61 4.95
CA TYR A 58 -9.89 7.32 5.65
C TYR A 58 -9.37 6.18 4.73
N VAL A 59 -9.59 6.31 3.42
CA VAL A 59 -9.11 5.37 2.41
C VAL A 59 -7.59 5.44 2.27
N ASP A 60 -7.00 6.64 2.18
CA ASP A 60 -5.54 6.82 2.14
C ASP A 60 -4.87 6.20 3.38
N ILE A 61 -5.43 6.46 4.57
CA ILE A 61 -4.89 5.96 5.85
C ILE A 61 -5.00 4.43 5.93
N ALA A 62 -6.09 3.85 5.43
CA ALA A 62 -6.27 2.41 5.40
C ALA A 62 -5.32 1.72 4.41
N ILE A 63 -5.09 2.30 3.22
CA ILE A 63 -4.28 1.71 2.15
C ILE A 63 -2.78 1.97 2.33
N PHE A 64 -2.40 3.06 3.00
CA PHE A 64 -0.99 3.41 3.22
C PHE A 64 -0.14 2.31 3.88
N PRO A 65 -0.51 1.72 5.05
CA PRO A 65 0.32 0.71 5.69
C PRO A 65 0.52 -0.53 4.81
N PHE A 66 -0.46 -0.82 3.96
CA PHE A 66 -0.49 -1.92 3.03
C PHE A 66 0.48 -1.71 1.85
N ILE A 67 0.41 -0.56 1.18
CA ILE A 67 1.37 -0.21 0.11
C ILE A 67 2.78 -0.09 0.67
N ARG A 68 2.93 0.49 1.87
CA ARG A 68 4.22 0.54 2.55
C ARG A 68 4.79 -0.85 2.80
N GLN A 69 3.99 -1.77 3.35
CA GLN A 69 4.46 -3.14 3.59
C GLN A 69 4.85 -3.84 2.28
N PHE A 70 4.05 -3.67 1.22
CA PHE A 70 4.35 -4.22 -0.09
C PHE A 70 5.66 -3.67 -0.67
N ALA A 71 5.86 -2.34 -0.63
CA ALA A 71 7.10 -1.71 -1.07
C ALA A 71 8.32 -2.13 -0.23
N MET A 72 8.12 -2.48 1.05
CA MET A 72 9.19 -2.97 1.92
C MET A 72 9.56 -4.44 1.70
N VAL A 73 8.70 -5.26 1.07
CA VAL A 73 9.02 -6.67 0.75
C VAL A 73 10.12 -6.72 -0.30
N ASP A 74 10.01 -5.93 -1.37
CA ASP A 74 11.02 -5.82 -2.42
C ASP A 74 11.07 -4.38 -2.98
N PRO A 75 11.88 -3.49 -2.37
CA PRO A 75 11.96 -2.09 -2.77
C PRO A 75 12.50 -1.89 -4.20
N GLN A 76 13.43 -2.75 -4.64
CA GLN A 76 14.01 -2.65 -5.98
C GLN A 76 12.97 -2.98 -7.04
N ARG A 77 12.22 -4.05 -6.79
CA ARG A 77 11.13 -4.46 -7.67
C ARG A 77 10.01 -3.42 -7.68
N PHE A 78 9.63 -2.88 -6.53
CA PHE A 78 8.63 -1.82 -6.44
C PHE A 78 9.03 -0.57 -7.23
N ALA A 79 10.30 -0.15 -7.12
CA ALA A 79 10.84 0.99 -7.86
C ALA A 79 10.85 0.76 -9.39
N SER A 80 10.95 -0.50 -9.84
CA SER A 80 10.92 -0.87 -11.27
C SER A 80 9.51 -0.88 -11.89
N LEU A 81 8.44 -0.81 -11.08
CA LEU A 81 7.07 -0.85 -11.56
C LEU A 81 6.64 0.48 -12.20
N PRO A 82 5.71 0.47 -13.17
CA PRO A 82 5.20 1.67 -13.83
C PRO A 82 4.18 2.42 -12.95
N LEU A 83 4.52 2.66 -11.69
CA LEU A 83 3.65 3.21 -10.64
C LEU A 83 4.22 4.53 -10.09
N GLN A 84 4.59 5.45 -10.98
CA GLN A 84 5.26 6.69 -10.60
C GLN A 84 4.40 7.55 -9.67
N SER A 85 3.10 7.64 -9.92
CA SER A 85 2.19 8.45 -9.12
C SER A 85 1.97 7.83 -7.74
N VAL A 86 1.85 6.50 -7.66
CA VAL A 86 1.80 5.75 -6.39
C VAL A 86 3.09 5.90 -5.60
N GLN A 87 4.26 5.79 -6.23
CA GLN A 87 5.56 5.99 -5.58
C GLN A 87 5.65 7.40 -4.98
N GLN A 88 5.31 8.43 -5.76
CA GLN A 88 5.28 9.82 -5.28
C GLN A 88 4.23 10.04 -4.18
N TRP A 89 3.08 9.38 -4.24
CA TRP A 89 2.07 9.44 -3.19
C TRP A 89 2.59 8.80 -1.89
N LEU A 90 3.27 7.66 -1.99
CA LEU A 90 3.87 6.95 -0.85
C LEU A 90 4.95 7.81 -0.19
N ASP A 91 5.86 8.39 -0.98
CA ASP A 91 6.91 9.27 -0.47
C ASP A 91 6.35 10.50 0.23
N ARG A 92 5.32 11.13 -0.36
CA ARG A 92 4.62 12.26 0.26
C ARG A 92 3.97 11.88 1.59
N HIS A 93 3.38 10.68 1.69
CA HIS A 93 2.79 10.20 2.93
C HIS A 93 3.86 9.86 3.98
N LEU A 94 5.01 9.31 3.58
CA LEU A 94 6.14 9.05 4.47
C LEU A 94 6.75 10.35 5.02
N GLN A 95 6.74 11.43 4.23
CA GLN A 95 7.24 12.74 4.62
C GLN A 95 6.19 13.62 5.32
N SER A 96 4.92 13.22 5.32
CA SER A 96 3.84 14.01 5.91
C SER A 96 3.97 14.06 7.44
N GLU A 97 3.95 15.27 8.00
CA GLU A 97 3.93 15.50 9.45
C GLU A 97 2.75 14.79 10.14
N LEU A 98 1.65 14.52 9.41
CA LEU A 98 0.51 13.79 9.95
C LEU A 98 0.81 12.30 10.16
N PHE A 99 1.64 11.69 9.32
CA PHE A 99 2.12 10.33 9.57
C PHE A 99 3.09 10.29 10.75
N LEU A 100 4.01 11.26 10.82
CA LEU A 100 4.96 11.39 11.93
C LEU A 100 4.24 11.62 13.27
N SER A 101 3.12 12.36 13.27
CA SER A 101 2.31 12.60 14.47
C SER A 101 1.49 11.37 14.90
N VAL A 102 0.96 10.59 13.96
CA VAL A 102 0.24 9.33 14.28
C VAL A 102 1.21 8.21 14.70
N MET A 103 2.45 8.22 14.20
CA MET A 103 3.50 7.30 14.65
C MET A 103 4.20 7.74 15.95
N GLN A 104 3.87 8.90 16.53
CA GLN A 104 4.21 9.15 17.92
C GLN A 104 3.45 8.10 18.75
N LYS A 105 4.21 7.10 19.23
CA LYS A 105 3.75 6.08 20.16
C LYS A 105 2.97 6.77 21.26
N TYR A 106 1.65 6.56 21.31
CA TYR A 106 0.95 6.69 22.57
C TYR A 106 1.63 5.69 23.52
N PRO A 107 2.13 6.13 24.69
CA PRO A 107 2.66 5.19 25.67
C PRO A 107 1.59 4.15 25.92
N SER A 108 1.96 2.88 25.76
CA SER A 108 1.11 1.73 26.04
C SER A 108 0.45 1.97 27.40
N TRP A 109 -0.89 1.99 27.45
CA TRP A 109 -1.58 1.92 28.73
C TRP A 109 -1.17 0.60 29.38
N HIS A 110 -0.34 0.71 30.42
CA HIS A 110 -0.25 -0.32 31.44
C HIS A 110 -1.56 -0.28 32.20
N ASP A 111 -2.31 -1.37 32.15
CA ASP A 111 -3.17 -1.81 33.25
C ASP A 111 -2.94 -3.32 33.42
#